data_AF-A0A2A4QVZ3-F1
#
_entry.id   AF-A0A2A4QVZ3-F1
#
_cell.length_a   1.000
_cell.length_b   1.000
_cell.length_c   1.000
_cell.angle_alpha   90.00
_cell.angle_beta   90.00
_cell.angle_gamma   90.00
#
_symmetry.space_group_name_H-M   'P 1'
#
loop_
_entity.id
_entity.type
_entity.pdbx_description
1 polymer ?
#
loop_
_entity_poly.entity_id
_entity_poly.type
_entity_poly.pdbx_seq_one_letter_code
_entity_poly.pdbx_strand_id
1 'polypeptide(L)'
;MKFNWDHLEQFTEIESPHSAGFSVALDVSCACFDSDFEIVKIAKNSLVGSLESADQVEWGKGVSDMFMNWRTDVPPTMPSLLALACDHFNIADDHPFLNVALAACVLSEMPHLNPYHNNHHFHEVVAMAIRLCATHQSMNEGTDFELNASDILLLLTAAAIHDFDHDGQGNIMDGHHTPSRLEKRAVDQVTPFLMAAGLGQMHMDTVRALVLTTDVSKGLEGESPSNILRAVHMAHVKGLSMPEVAQDLQPLANDRKLALMACLLGEADIAPSTGLNYDFSQMATILVAQESSVLQPSATTLYGFMRHICQGQYMSDAARVLMAENFTSISLMAEQDSEENRLYA
;
A
#
# COMPACT_ATOMS: atom_id res chain seq x y z
N MET A 1 22.49 3.60 -3.95
CA MET A 1 21.76 2.70 -4.85
C MET A 1 22.02 3.11 -6.28
N LYS A 2 22.42 2.17 -7.14
CA LYS A 2 22.53 2.40 -8.59
C LYS A 2 21.52 1.50 -9.30
N PHE A 3 20.46 2.10 -9.82
CA PHE A 3 19.48 1.38 -10.63
C PHE A 3 20.00 1.12 -12.05
N ASN A 4 19.60 -0.02 -12.61
CA ASN A 4 19.88 -0.38 -13.99
C ASN A 4 18.75 0.13 -14.90
N TRP A 5 18.74 1.44 -15.16
CA TRP A 5 17.71 2.09 -15.97
C TRP A 5 17.67 1.55 -17.41
N ASP A 6 18.83 1.28 -18.01
CA ASP A 6 18.97 0.70 -19.36
C ASP A 6 18.21 -0.64 -19.48
N HIS A 7 18.16 -1.43 -18.40
CA HIS A 7 17.39 -2.68 -18.40
C HIS A 7 15.88 -2.44 -18.51
N LEU A 8 15.36 -1.31 -18.05
CA LEU A 8 13.94 -0.96 -18.12
C LEU A 8 13.57 -0.35 -19.49
N GLU A 9 14.53 0.23 -20.23
CA GLU A 9 14.27 0.83 -21.55
C GLU A 9 13.67 -0.18 -22.54
N GLN A 10 14.06 -1.45 -22.45
CA GLN A 10 13.51 -2.52 -23.31
C GLN A 10 12.01 -2.77 -23.06
N PHE A 11 11.45 -2.32 -21.92
CA PHE A 11 10.03 -2.51 -21.60
C PHE A 11 9.11 -1.58 -22.40
N THR A 12 9.68 -0.56 -23.03
CA THR A 12 8.95 0.32 -23.97
C THR A 12 8.50 -0.42 -25.24
N GLU A 13 9.09 -1.59 -25.52
CA GLU A 13 8.76 -2.45 -26.66
C GLU A 13 7.72 -3.53 -26.32
N ILE A 14 7.27 -3.62 -25.06
CA ILE A 14 6.24 -4.60 -24.65
C ILE A 14 4.93 -4.30 -25.39
N GLU A 15 4.24 -5.34 -25.87
CA GLU A 15 2.92 -5.21 -26.48
C GLU A 15 1.86 -4.99 -25.39
N SER A 16 1.76 -3.74 -24.90
CA SER A 16 0.80 -3.30 -23.88
C SER A 16 0.31 -1.89 -24.18
N PRO A 17 -0.95 -1.55 -23.87
CA PRO A 17 -1.43 -0.16 -23.96
C PRO A 17 -0.66 0.81 -23.03
N HIS A 18 0.07 0.29 -22.04
CA HIS A 18 0.79 1.09 -21.05
C HIS A 18 2.25 1.39 -21.44
N SER A 19 2.81 0.79 -22.50
CA SER A 19 4.25 0.90 -22.81
C SER A 19 4.71 2.32 -23.12
N ALA A 20 3.87 3.12 -23.79
CA ALA A 20 4.17 4.54 -24.04
C ALA A 20 4.16 5.37 -22.75
N GLY A 21 3.20 5.11 -21.85
CA GLY A 21 3.12 5.76 -20.55
C GLY A 21 4.30 5.37 -19.66
N PHE A 22 4.69 4.10 -19.66
CA PHE A 22 5.87 3.59 -18.98
C PHE A 22 7.15 4.29 -19.45
N SER A 23 7.33 4.46 -20.77
CA SER A 23 8.49 5.18 -21.32
C SER A 23 8.61 6.60 -20.77
N VAL A 24 7.50 7.34 -20.75
CA VAL A 24 7.48 8.72 -20.25
C VAL A 24 7.76 8.76 -18.75
N ALA A 25 7.14 7.85 -17.99
CA ALA A 25 7.37 7.73 -16.56
C ALA A 25 8.84 7.36 -16.22
N LEU A 26 9.46 6.50 -17.04
CA LEU A 26 10.87 6.13 -16.93
C LEU A 26 11.77 7.35 -17.15
N ASP A 27 11.55 8.11 -18.23
CA ASP A 27 12.33 9.30 -18.55
C ASP A 27 12.25 10.34 -17.42
N VAL A 28 11.06 10.59 -16.88
CA VAL A 28 10.85 11.50 -15.74
C VAL A 28 11.57 10.99 -14.50
N SER A 29 11.41 9.70 -14.17
CA SER A 29 12.07 9.07 -13.02
C SER A 29 13.59 9.22 -13.11
N CYS A 30 14.18 8.91 -14.27
CA CYS A 30 15.61 9.05 -14.52
C CYS A 30 16.09 10.50 -14.36
N ALA A 31 15.31 11.47 -14.87
CA ALA A 31 15.68 12.88 -14.84
C ALA A 31 15.63 13.50 -13.43
N CYS A 32 14.67 13.07 -12.60
CA CYS A 32 14.42 13.66 -11.27
C CYS A 32 15.05 12.87 -10.11
N PHE A 33 15.51 11.64 -10.33
CA PHE A 33 15.93 10.72 -9.27
C PHE A 33 16.88 11.33 -8.24
N ASP A 34 17.98 11.96 -8.68
CA ASP A 34 18.98 12.49 -7.75
C ASP A 34 18.43 13.63 -6.88
N SER A 35 17.62 14.54 -7.44
CA SER A 35 17.00 15.63 -6.67
C SER A 35 15.93 15.13 -5.72
N ASP A 36 15.12 14.16 -6.17
CA ASP A 36 14.05 13.59 -5.36
C ASP A 36 14.60 12.75 -4.22
N PHE A 37 15.71 12.04 -4.45
CA PHE A 37 16.36 11.27 -3.40
C PHE A 37 16.87 12.16 -2.25
N GLU A 38 17.28 13.41 -2.53
CA GLU A 38 17.59 14.38 -1.46
C GLU A 38 16.34 14.80 -0.67
N ILE A 39 15.18 14.93 -1.31
CA ILE A 39 13.90 15.16 -0.62
C ILE A 39 13.57 13.98 0.29
N VAL A 40 13.73 12.75 -0.20
CA VAL A 40 13.47 11.53 0.56
C VAL A 40 14.41 11.39 1.76
N LYS A 41 15.67 11.82 1.64
CA LYS A 41 16.62 11.83 2.79
C LYS A 41 16.15 12.74 3.92
N ILE A 42 15.48 13.84 3.62
CA ILE A 42 14.90 14.73 4.65
C ILE A 42 13.73 14.01 5.35
N ALA A 43 12.93 13.25 4.60
CA ALA A 43 11.84 12.42 5.11
C ALA A 43 12.28 11.12 5.82
N LYS A 44 13.57 10.76 5.77
CA LYS A 44 14.12 9.48 6.27
C LYS A 44 13.68 9.16 7.69
N ASN A 45 13.70 10.13 8.60
CA ASN A 45 13.33 9.90 9.99
C ASN A 45 11.85 9.53 10.15
N SER A 46 10.97 10.12 9.35
CA SER A 46 9.53 9.81 9.37
C SER A 46 9.22 8.41 8.82
N LEU A 47 10.01 7.96 7.84
CA LEU A 47 9.79 6.69 7.14
C LEU A 47 10.51 5.50 7.78
N VAL A 48 11.74 5.68 8.26
CA VAL A 48 12.59 4.59 8.76
C VAL A 48 13.29 4.90 10.09
N GLY A 49 12.85 5.94 10.81
CA GLY A 49 13.38 6.29 12.13
C GLY A 49 13.06 5.26 13.21
N SER A 50 13.85 5.23 14.28
CA SER A 50 13.63 4.35 15.44
C SER A 50 12.30 4.63 16.14
N LEU A 51 11.73 3.62 16.79
CA LEU A 51 10.57 3.74 17.67
C LEU A 51 10.92 4.41 19.01
N GLU A 52 12.19 4.48 19.39
CA GLU A 52 12.60 4.94 20.72
C GLU A 52 12.68 6.47 20.87
N SER A 53 12.48 7.24 19.81
CA SER A 53 12.46 8.70 19.92
C SER A 53 11.19 9.16 20.63
N ALA A 54 11.33 10.15 21.51
CA ALA A 54 10.19 10.81 22.20
C ALA A 54 9.17 11.46 21.23
N ASP A 55 9.44 11.43 19.93
CA ASP A 55 8.66 12.03 18.85
C ASP A 55 7.56 11.10 18.29
N GLN A 56 7.36 9.89 18.83
CA GLN A 56 6.30 8.98 18.35
C GLN A 56 4.89 9.56 18.44
N VAL A 57 4.61 10.36 19.48
CA VAL A 57 3.31 11.03 19.65
C VAL A 57 3.04 12.04 18.52
N GLU A 58 4.10 12.58 17.90
CA GLU A 58 3.98 13.50 16.76
C GLU A 58 4.22 12.81 15.41
N TRP A 59 4.58 11.53 15.37
CA TRP A 59 4.91 10.82 14.13
C TRP A 59 3.75 10.86 13.12
N GLY A 60 2.52 10.54 13.57
CA GLY A 60 1.34 10.55 12.71
C GLY A 60 1.09 11.93 12.10
N LYS A 61 1.30 13.00 12.88
CA LYS A 61 1.22 14.37 12.39
C LYS A 61 2.35 14.71 11.41
N GLY A 62 3.59 14.33 11.71
CA GLY A 62 4.74 14.59 10.83
C GLY A 62 4.61 13.89 9.48
N VAL A 63 4.08 12.66 9.44
CA VAL A 63 3.78 11.96 8.19
C VAL A 63 2.59 12.58 7.47
N SER A 64 1.52 12.97 8.18
CA SER A 64 0.42 13.75 7.57
C SER A 64 0.93 15.03 6.91
N ASP A 65 1.74 15.84 7.60
CA ASP A 65 2.28 17.09 7.07
C ASP A 65 3.12 16.83 5.81
N MET A 66 3.92 15.76 5.81
CA MET A 66 4.71 15.34 4.64
C MET A 66 3.82 14.96 3.47
N PHE A 67 2.77 14.15 3.68
CA PHE A 67 1.84 13.76 2.62
C PHE A 67 0.99 14.94 2.12
N MET A 68 0.60 15.87 3.00
CA MET A 68 -0.05 17.11 2.58
C MET A 68 0.85 17.92 1.65
N ASN A 69 2.14 18.06 1.99
CA ASN A 69 3.10 18.73 1.12
C ASN A 69 3.25 18.01 -0.22
N TRP A 70 3.29 16.68 -0.22
CA TRP A 70 3.34 15.88 -1.46
C TRP A 70 2.10 16.04 -2.34
N ARG A 71 0.93 16.34 -1.76
CA ARG A 71 -0.30 16.61 -2.51
C ARG A 71 -0.38 18.04 -3.04
N THR A 72 0.32 18.99 -2.41
CA THR A 72 0.36 20.40 -2.86
C THR A 72 1.51 20.69 -3.81
N ASP A 73 2.63 20.00 -3.63
CA ASP A 73 3.84 20.08 -4.45
C ASP A 73 4.01 18.80 -5.28
N VAL A 74 5.19 18.63 -5.90
CA VAL A 74 5.54 17.39 -6.60
C VAL A 74 6.11 16.41 -5.56
N PRO A 75 5.53 15.20 -5.39
CA PRO A 75 6.11 14.19 -4.51
C PRO A 75 7.47 13.73 -5.06
N PRO A 76 8.37 13.20 -4.20
CA PRO A 76 9.56 12.54 -4.71
C PRO A 76 9.15 11.29 -5.49
N THR A 77 9.82 11.02 -6.61
CA THR A 77 9.58 9.82 -7.42
C THR A 77 9.62 8.52 -6.60
N MET A 78 8.75 7.57 -6.95
CA MET A 78 8.64 6.23 -6.39
C MET A 78 9.97 5.45 -6.39
N PRO A 79 10.78 5.46 -7.47
CA PRO A 79 12.14 4.94 -7.41
C PRO A 79 13.01 5.53 -6.30
N SER A 80 12.84 6.81 -5.94
CA SER A 80 13.58 7.44 -4.83
C SER A 80 13.15 6.89 -3.46
N LEU A 81 11.86 6.59 -3.27
CA LEU A 81 11.38 5.87 -2.09
C LEU A 81 11.92 4.43 -2.04
N LEU A 82 11.94 3.72 -3.17
CA LEU A 82 12.55 2.40 -3.27
C LEU A 82 14.05 2.43 -2.93
N ALA A 83 14.79 3.45 -3.39
CA ALA A 83 16.20 3.61 -3.08
C ALA A 83 16.44 3.84 -1.58
N LEU A 84 15.57 4.59 -0.91
CA LEU A 84 15.61 4.74 0.55
C LEU A 84 15.39 3.41 1.25
N ALA A 85 14.39 2.64 0.82
CA ALA A 85 14.11 1.32 1.39
C ALA A 85 15.33 0.40 1.23
N CYS A 86 15.95 0.39 0.04
CA CYS A 86 17.11 -0.46 -0.20
C CYS A 86 18.33 -0.05 0.63
N ASP A 87 18.59 1.26 0.78
CA ASP A 87 19.63 1.78 1.69
C ASP A 87 19.38 1.35 3.14
N HIS A 88 18.14 1.50 3.60
CA HIS A 88 17.77 1.18 4.98
C HIS A 88 17.85 -0.33 5.29
N PHE A 89 17.33 -1.17 4.39
CA PHE A 89 17.28 -2.63 4.57
C PHE A 89 18.52 -3.35 4.04
N ASN A 90 19.57 -2.63 3.63
CA ASN A 90 20.81 -3.17 3.06
C ASN A 90 20.56 -4.13 1.87
N ILE A 91 19.63 -3.77 0.99
CA ILE A 91 19.31 -4.56 -0.20
C ILE A 91 20.38 -4.32 -1.25
N ALA A 92 20.99 -5.40 -1.75
CA ALA A 92 22.06 -5.33 -2.73
C ALA A 92 21.56 -4.82 -4.09
N ASP A 93 22.37 -4.00 -4.76
CA ASP A 93 22.11 -3.43 -6.09
C ASP A 93 21.94 -4.51 -7.18
N ASP A 94 22.40 -5.75 -6.95
CA ASP A 94 22.28 -6.90 -7.87
C ASP A 94 21.19 -7.91 -7.45
N HIS A 95 20.34 -7.56 -6.47
CA HIS A 95 19.27 -8.44 -6.02
C HIS A 95 18.27 -8.72 -7.17
N PRO A 96 17.86 -9.99 -7.40
CA PRO A 96 17.06 -10.36 -8.58
C PRO A 96 15.69 -9.68 -8.68
N PHE A 97 15.09 -9.28 -7.55
CA PHE A 97 13.80 -8.56 -7.52
C PHE A 97 13.93 -7.03 -7.53
N LEU A 98 15.14 -6.48 -7.55
CA LEU A 98 15.30 -5.03 -7.54
C LEU A 98 14.72 -4.39 -8.80
N ASN A 99 14.99 -4.96 -9.98
CA ASN A 99 14.44 -4.48 -11.25
C ASN A 99 12.92 -4.67 -11.33
N VAL A 100 12.37 -5.70 -10.66
CA VAL A 100 10.92 -5.91 -10.57
C VAL A 100 10.26 -4.79 -9.77
N ALA A 101 10.78 -4.51 -8.57
CA ALA A 101 10.29 -3.41 -7.74
C ALA A 101 10.45 -2.05 -8.44
N LEU A 102 11.58 -1.84 -9.12
CA LEU A 102 11.82 -0.63 -9.89
C LEU A 102 10.82 -0.46 -11.03
N ALA A 103 10.54 -1.53 -11.79
CA ALA A 103 9.53 -1.51 -12.85
C ALA A 103 8.13 -1.17 -12.31
N ALA A 104 7.76 -1.75 -11.17
CA ALA A 104 6.50 -1.44 -10.47
C ALA A 104 6.44 0.04 -10.04
N CYS A 105 7.52 0.57 -9.47
CA CYS A 105 7.63 1.98 -9.12
C CYS A 105 7.47 2.89 -10.36
N VAL A 106 8.12 2.57 -11.48
CA VAL A 106 7.97 3.37 -12.72
C VAL A 106 6.55 3.28 -13.30
N LEU A 107 5.91 2.11 -13.25
CA LEU A 107 4.49 1.98 -13.64
C LEU A 107 3.60 2.88 -12.79
N SER A 108 3.84 2.93 -11.48
CA SER A 108 3.05 3.75 -10.55
C SER A 108 3.21 5.26 -10.74
N GLU A 109 4.20 5.71 -11.52
CA GLU A 109 4.39 7.12 -11.93
C GLU A 109 3.55 7.51 -13.15
N MET A 110 2.92 6.54 -13.83
CA MET A 110 2.00 6.84 -14.93
C MET A 110 0.81 7.67 -14.40
N PRO A 111 0.31 8.68 -15.13
CA PRO A 111 -0.77 9.53 -14.61
C PRO A 111 -2.06 8.76 -14.32
N HIS A 112 -2.54 8.85 -13.08
CA HIS A 112 -3.84 8.34 -12.63
C HIS A 112 -4.68 9.54 -12.15
N LEU A 113 -5.87 9.71 -12.72
CA LEU A 113 -6.66 10.94 -12.60
C LEU A 113 -7.82 10.85 -11.60
N ASN A 114 -7.97 9.72 -10.91
CA ASN A 114 -9.03 9.58 -9.92
C ASN A 114 -8.80 10.52 -8.73
N PRO A 115 -9.85 10.99 -8.04
CA PRO A 115 -9.69 11.86 -6.87
C PRO A 115 -8.87 11.23 -5.72
N TYR A 116 -9.07 9.94 -5.42
CA TYR A 116 -8.37 9.25 -4.35
C TYR A 116 -7.34 8.25 -4.88
N HIS A 117 -7.77 7.25 -5.67
CA HIS A 117 -6.89 6.19 -6.18
C HIS A 117 -6.03 6.70 -7.35
N ASN A 118 -5.04 7.53 -7.01
CA ASN A 118 -4.11 8.20 -7.92
C ASN A 118 -2.65 8.08 -7.46
N ASN A 119 -1.74 8.71 -8.21
CA ASN A 119 -0.31 8.68 -7.91
C ASN A 119 0.02 9.09 -6.47
N HIS A 120 -0.68 10.07 -5.86
CA HIS A 120 -0.40 10.47 -4.49
C HIS A 120 -0.75 9.35 -3.50
N HIS A 121 -1.91 8.71 -3.64
CA HIS A 121 -2.26 7.54 -2.82
C HIS A 121 -1.21 6.45 -2.97
N PHE A 122 -0.72 6.18 -4.17
CA PHE A 122 0.33 5.16 -4.35
C PHE A 122 1.58 5.51 -3.55
N HIS A 123 2.04 6.78 -3.59
CA HIS A 123 3.21 7.23 -2.84
C HIS A 123 3.00 7.06 -1.33
N GLU A 124 1.80 7.38 -0.85
CA GLU A 124 1.41 7.23 0.56
C GLU A 124 1.46 5.76 0.98
N VAL A 125 0.90 4.86 0.18
CA VAL A 125 0.90 3.41 0.47
C VAL A 125 2.32 2.83 0.44
N VAL A 126 3.15 3.19 -0.55
CA VAL A 126 4.55 2.73 -0.61
C VAL A 126 5.36 3.26 0.59
N ALA A 127 5.21 4.54 0.93
CA ALA A 127 5.86 5.14 2.09
C ALA A 127 5.42 4.44 3.40
N MET A 128 4.13 4.15 3.55
CA MET A 128 3.59 3.44 4.70
C MET A 128 4.06 1.98 4.75
N ALA A 129 4.16 1.29 3.61
CA ALA A 129 4.71 -0.06 3.54
C ALA A 129 6.19 -0.10 3.98
N ILE A 130 7.01 0.88 3.55
CA ILE A 130 8.41 1.03 4.01
C ILE A 130 8.45 1.20 5.53
N ARG A 131 7.60 2.09 6.07
CA ARG A 131 7.55 2.37 7.51
C ARG A 131 7.13 1.16 8.34
N LEU A 132 6.13 0.42 7.87
CA LEU A 132 5.65 -0.79 8.52
C LEU A 132 6.72 -1.90 8.45
N CYS A 133 7.44 -2.03 7.34
CA CYS A 133 8.60 -2.94 7.26
C CYS A 133 9.69 -2.55 8.28
N ALA A 134 10.06 -1.28 8.36
CA ALA A 134 11.08 -0.81 9.30
C ALA A 134 10.68 -1.08 10.76
N THR A 135 9.42 -0.80 11.09
CA THR A 135 8.84 -1.08 12.40
C THR A 135 8.87 -2.59 12.70
N HIS A 136 8.39 -3.41 11.76
CA HIS A 136 8.38 -4.86 11.89
C HIS A 136 9.78 -5.43 12.11
N GLN A 137 10.77 -5.00 11.30
CA GLN A 137 12.15 -5.45 11.42
C GLN A 137 12.75 -5.08 12.78
N SER A 138 12.51 -3.86 13.27
CA SER A 138 13.00 -3.45 14.60
C SER A 138 12.47 -4.32 15.75
N MET A 139 11.31 -4.96 15.55
CA MET A 139 10.68 -5.84 16.54
C MET A 139 11.07 -7.32 16.38
N ASN A 140 11.53 -7.71 15.19
CA ASN A 140 11.67 -9.12 14.80
C ASN A 140 13.05 -9.49 14.23
N GLU A 141 14.04 -8.59 14.32
CA GLU A 141 15.42 -8.85 13.89
C GLU A 141 15.98 -10.13 14.52
N GLY A 142 16.50 -11.04 13.69
CA GLY A 142 17.05 -12.33 14.12
C GLY A 142 16.01 -13.38 14.48
N THR A 143 14.72 -13.16 14.21
CA THR A 143 13.64 -14.13 14.43
C THR A 143 13.18 -14.80 13.14
N ASP A 144 12.41 -15.89 13.24
CA ASP A 144 11.82 -16.55 12.07
C ASP A 144 10.71 -15.72 11.37
N PHE A 145 10.36 -14.56 11.92
CA PHE A 145 9.40 -13.61 11.35
C PHE A 145 10.08 -12.43 10.64
N GLU A 146 11.41 -12.36 10.68
CA GLU A 146 12.17 -11.34 9.94
C GLU A 146 11.88 -11.43 8.44
N LEU A 147 11.64 -10.27 7.83
CA LEU A 147 11.48 -10.13 6.39
C LEU A 147 12.87 -10.02 5.75
N ASN A 148 13.15 -10.87 4.77
CA ASN A 148 14.39 -10.75 3.99
C ASN A 148 14.21 -9.73 2.85
N ALA A 149 15.29 -9.45 2.12
CA ALA A 149 15.27 -8.51 0.98
C ALA A 149 14.24 -8.87 -0.10
N SER A 150 14.04 -10.18 -0.37
CA SER A 150 13.03 -10.63 -1.33
C SER A 150 11.60 -10.35 -0.84
N ASP A 151 11.33 -10.62 0.44
CA ASP A 151 10.03 -10.37 1.07
C ASP A 151 9.68 -8.87 0.97
N ILE A 152 10.64 -8.00 1.31
CA ILE A 152 10.46 -6.54 1.27
C ILE A 152 10.24 -6.06 -0.17
N LEU A 153 11.06 -6.50 -1.13
CA LEU A 153 10.91 -6.06 -2.53
C LEU A 153 9.59 -6.53 -3.14
N LEU A 154 9.11 -7.74 -2.82
CA LEU A 154 7.81 -8.22 -3.31
C LEU A 154 6.64 -7.43 -2.68
N LEU A 155 6.74 -7.09 -1.39
CA LEU A 155 5.76 -6.22 -0.72
C LEU A 155 5.74 -4.83 -1.34
N LEU A 156 6.89 -4.20 -1.56
CA LEU A 156 6.97 -2.88 -2.20
C LEU A 156 6.51 -2.91 -3.66
N THR A 157 6.78 -4.00 -4.39
CA THR A 157 6.24 -4.24 -5.73
C THR A 157 4.71 -4.23 -5.68
N ALA A 158 4.10 -5.00 -4.78
CA ALA A 158 2.64 -5.05 -4.63
C ALA A 158 2.06 -3.71 -4.18
N ALA A 159 2.70 -3.01 -3.26
CA ALA A 159 2.29 -1.68 -2.80
C ALA A 159 2.26 -0.65 -3.95
N ALA A 160 3.27 -0.64 -4.82
CA ALA A 160 3.35 0.30 -5.93
C ALA A 160 2.26 0.06 -7.00
N ILE A 161 1.76 -1.18 -7.15
CA ILE A 161 0.83 -1.55 -8.23
C ILE A 161 -0.58 -1.90 -7.75
N HIS A 162 -0.88 -1.87 -6.45
CA HIS A 162 -2.14 -2.42 -5.92
C HIS A 162 -3.40 -1.84 -6.58
N ASP A 163 -3.36 -0.55 -6.92
CA ASP A 163 -4.45 0.20 -7.57
C ASP A 163 -4.09 0.65 -9.00
N PHE A 164 -3.11 0.01 -9.64
CA PHE A 164 -2.72 0.38 -11.01
C PHE A 164 -3.92 0.26 -11.97
N ASP A 165 -4.13 1.27 -12.81
CA ASP A 165 -5.25 1.32 -13.77
C ASP A 165 -6.65 1.22 -13.11
N HIS A 166 -6.79 1.72 -11.88
CA HIS A 166 -8.08 1.84 -11.17
C HIS A 166 -9.07 2.72 -11.96
N ASP A 167 -10.30 2.25 -12.14
CA ASP A 167 -11.29 2.90 -13.04
C ASP A 167 -12.29 3.83 -12.35
N GLY A 168 -12.07 4.11 -11.07
CA GLY A 168 -12.92 4.99 -10.26
C GLY A 168 -14.22 4.36 -9.78
N GLN A 169 -14.46 3.08 -10.10
CA GLN A 169 -15.66 2.35 -9.68
C GLN A 169 -15.31 1.26 -8.68
N GLY A 170 -16.21 0.95 -7.76
CA GLY A 170 -15.99 -0.16 -6.84
C GLY A 170 -16.06 -1.55 -7.50
N ASN A 171 -15.85 -2.58 -6.69
CA ASN A 171 -16.05 -3.99 -7.09
C ASN A 171 -17.54 -4.39 -7.23
N ILE A 172 -18.46 -3.47 -6.95
CA ILE A 172 -19.91 -3.62 -7.15
C ILE A 172 -20.36 -2.62 -8.21
N MET A 173 -20.78 -3.11 -9.38
CA MET A 173 -21.30 -2.30 -10.49
C MET A 173 -22.71 -2.74 -10.83
N ASP A 174 -23.64 -1.79 -10.97
CA ASP A 174 -25.05 -2.09 -11.28
C ASP A 174 -25.66 -3.18 -10.38
N GLY A 175 -25.29 -3.17 -9.09
CA GLY A 175 -25.75 -4.15 -8.09
C GLY A 175 -25.09 -5.54 -8.17
N HIS A 176 -24.15 -5.75 -9.09
CA HIS A 176 -23.43 -7.01 -9.26
C HIS A 176 -22.02 -6.91 -8.66
N HIS A 177 -21.73 -7.76 -7.68
CA HIS A 177 -20.39 -7.86 -7.08
C HIS A 177 -19.50 -8.79 -7.91
N THR A 178 -18.35 -8.30 -8.33
CA THR A 178 -17.27 -9.12 -8.91
C THR A 178 -16.08 -9.09 -7.95
N PRO A 179 -15.81 -10.20 -7.22
CA PRO A 179 -14.73 -10.23 -6.24
C PRO A 179 -13.36 -9.91 -6.85
N SER A 180 -12.70 -8.95 -6.23
CA SER A 180 -11.36 -8.47 -6.57
C SER A 180 -11.19 -8.00 -8.02
N ARG A 181 -12.23 -7.37 -8.59
CA ARG A 181 -12.23 -6.96 -10.01
C ARG A 181 -11.10 -5.96 -10.29
N LEU A 182 -10.98 -4.94 -9.46
CA LEU A 182 -9.97 -3.88 -9.58
C LEU A 182 -8.57 -4.42 -9.33
N GLU A 183 -8.42 -5.24 -8.31
CA GLU A 183 -7.14 -5.83 -7.89
C GLU A 183 -6.61 -6.79 -8.96
N LYS A 184 -7.51 -7.60 -9.57
CA LYS A 184 -7.16 -8.45 -10.73
C LYS A 184 -6.77 -7.61 -11.93
N ARG A 185 -7.52 -6.54 -12.22
CA ARG A 185 -7.20 -5.61 -13.31
C ARG A 185 -5.81 -5.03 -13.11
N ALA A 186 -5.49 -4.51 -11.92
CA ALA A 186 -4.18 -3.94 -11.62
C ALA A 186 -3.06 -4.95 -11.87
N VAL A 187 -3.19 -6.16 -11.33
CA VAL A 187 -2.22 -7.25 -11.52
C VAL A 187 -2.07 -7.64 -12.99
N ASP A 188 -3.17 -7.83 -13.72
CA ASP A 188 -3.15 -8.29 -15.10
C ASP A 188 -2.50 -7.27 -16.04
N GLN A 189 -2.71 -5.97 -15.81
CA GLN A 189 -2.11 -4.91 -16.64
C GLN A 189 -0.59 -4.78 -16.45
N VAL A 190 -0.08 -4.99 -15.23
CA VAL A 190 1.35 -4.86 -14.94
C VAL A 190 2.15 -6.15 -15.16
N THR A 191 1.48 -7.30 -15.21
CA THR A 191 2.11 -8.63 -15.36
C THR A 191 3.15 -8.68 -16.49
N PRO A 192 2.88 -8.18 -17.72
CA PRO A 192 3.87 -8.22 -18.81
C PRO A 192 5.19 -7.53 -18.46
N PHE A 193 5.12 -6.40 -17.74
CA PHE A 193 6.29 -5.62 -17.33
C PHE A 193 7.04 -6.31 -16.19
N LEU A 194 6.33 -6.82 -15.17
CA LEU A 194 6.98 -7.51 -14.05
C LEU A 194 7.67 -8.81 -14.51
N MET A 195 7.05 -9.56 -15.42
CA MET A 195 7.66 -10.74 -16.02
C MET A 195 8.89 -10.38 -16.87
N ALA A 196 8.83 -9.29 -17.65
CA ALA A 196 9.98 -8.79 -18.42
C ALA A 196 11.14 -8.35 -17.51
N ALA A 197 10.83 -7.83 -16.32
CA ALA A 197 11.80 -7.50 -15.26
C ALA A 197 12.36 -8.73 -14.51
N GLY A 198 11.95 -9.95 -14.88
CA GLY A 198 12.47 -11.19 -14.35
C GLY A 198 11.61 -11.84 -13.25
N LEU A 199 10.40 -11.36 -12.99
CA LEU A 199 9.51 -11.98 -12.01
C LEU A 199 8.94 -13.30 -12.56
N GLY A 200 9.40 -14.43 -12.01
CA GLY A 200 8.87 -15.75 -12.34
C GLY A 200 7.44 -15.96 -11.83
N GLN A 201 6.71 -16.91 -12.44
CA GLN A 201 5.29 -17.16 -12.17
C GLN A 201 4.97 -17.35 -10.67
N MET A 202 5.79 -18.12 -9.95
CA MET A 202 5.58 -18.35 -8.51
C MET A 202 5.55 -17.06 -7.71
N HIS A 203 6.45 -16.12 -8.00
CA HIS A 203 6.49 -14.83 -7.31
C HIS A 203 5.42 -13.86 -7.85
N MET A 204 5.00 -14.03 -9.11
CA MET A 204 3.83 -13.32 -9.63
C MET A 204 2.55 -13.74 -8.88
N ASP A 205 2.40 -15.02 -8.56
CA ASP A 205 1.28 -15.53 -7.74
C ASP A 205 1.34 -14.95 -6.31
N THR A 206 2.55 -14.77 -5.75
CA THR A 206 2.76 -14.04 -4.49
C THR A 206 2.27 -12.59 -4.58
N VAL A 207 2.73 -11.83 -5.58
CA VAL A 207 2.31 -10.42 -5.78
C VAL A 207 0.79 -10.34 -5.99
N ARG A 208 0.23 -11.25 -6.79
CA ARG A 208 -1.23 -11.35 -6.98
C ARG A 208 -1.94 -11.57 -5.65
N ALA A 209 -1.52 -12.54 -4.83
CA ALA A 209 -2.14 -12.80 -3.54
C ALA A 209 -2.08 -11.59 -2.60
N LEU A 210 -0.98 -10.84 -2.59
CA LEU A 210 -0.85 -9.59 -1.84
C LEU A 210 -1.90 -8.56 -2.30
N VAL A 211 -1.94 -8.25 -3.60
CA VAL A 211 -2.85 -7.24 -4.16
C VAL A 211 -4.31 -7.65 -4.00
N LEU A 212 -4.68 -8.91 -4.21
CA LEU A 212 -6.07 -9.35 -4.03
C LEU A 212 -6.59 -9.12 -2.60
N THR A 213 -5.72 -9.07 -1.59
CA THR A 213 -6.14 -8.85 -0.20
C THR A 213 -6.42 -7.39 0.17
N THR A 214 -6.14 -6.44 -0.73
CA THR A 214 -6.58 -5.03 -0.56
C THR A 214 -8.07 -4.88 -0.86
N ASP A 215 -8.71 -5.87 -1.49
CA ASP A 215 -10.16 -5.85 -1.71
C ASP A 215 -10.93 -5.94 -0.37
N VAL A 216 -11.52 -4.81 0.01
CA VAL A 216 -12.39 -4.68 1.19
C VAL A 216 -13.87 -4.93 0.88
N SER A 217 -14.23 -5.12 -0.39
CA SER A 217 -15.61 -5.23 -0.83
C SER A 217 -16.26 -6.55 -0.39
N LYS A 218 -17.49 -6.47 0.11
CA LYS A 218 -18.27 -7.62 0.56
C LYS A 218 -19.47 -7.84 -0.35
N GLY A 219 -19.58 -9.05 -0.91
CA GLY A 219 -20.78 -9.49 -1.62
C GLY A 219 -21.93 -9.87 -0.68
N LEU A 220 -23.08 -10.27 -1.24
CA LEU A 220 -24.25 -10.67 -0.44
C LEU A 220 -24.01 -11.91 0.42
N GLU A 221 -23.17 -12.85 -0.04
CA GLU A 221 -23.01 -14.18 0.58
C GLU A 221 -21.57 -14.51 1.00
N GLY A 222 -20.61 -13.60 0.79
CA GLY A 222 -19.18 -13.87 0.99
C GLY A 222 -18.47 -12.92 1.94
N GLU A 223 -17.30 -13.33 2.42
CA GLU A 223 -16.34 -12.43 3.07
C GLU A 223 -15.47 -11.74 2.00
N SER A 224 -15.02 -10.51 2.29
CA SER A 224 -14.02 -9.85 1.45
C SER A 224 -12.67 -10.56 1.56
N PRO A 225 -11.80 -10.53 0.54
CA PRO A 225 -10.43 -11.02 0.62
C PRO A 225 -9.65 -10.46 1.83
N SER A 226 -9.82 -9.17 2.13
CA SER A 226 -9.23 -8.55 3.32
C SER A 226 -9.70 -9.24 4.62
N ASN A 227 -11.00 -9.58 4.74
CA ASN A 227 -11.54 -10.30 5.89
C ASN A 227 -11.00 -11.74 6.01
N ILE A 228 -10.90 -12.44 4.88
CA ILE A 228 -10.33 -13.80 4.81
C ILE A 228 -8.87 -13.78 5.26
N LEU A 229 -8.08 -12.81 4.78
CA LEU A 229 -6.71 -12.60 5.22
C LEU A 229 -6.64 -12.46 6.74
N ARG A 230 -7.59 -11.74 7.35
CA ARG A 230 -7.59 -11.59 8.80
C ARG A 230 -7.71 -12.93 9.52
N ALA A 231 -8.67 -13.75 9.10
CA ALA A 231 -8.88 -15.07 9.67
C ALA A 231 -7.65 -15.99 9.48
N VAL A 232 -7.04 -15.96 8.29
CA VAL A 232 -5.81 -16.71 7.96
C VAL A 232 -4.64 -16.30 8.85
N HIS A 233 -4.35 -15.00 8.94
CA HIS A 233 -3.26 -14.50 9.76
C HIS A 233 -3.47 -14.84 11.24
N MET A 234 -4.70 -14.69 11.75
CA MET A 234 -5.04 -15.08 13.11
C MET A 234 -4.87 -16.58 13.35
N ALA A 235 -5.19 -17.42 12.36
CA ALA A 235 -4.97 -18.86 12.44
C ALA A 235 -3.48 -19.20 12.53
N HIS A 236 -2.62 -18.55 11.73
CA HIS A 236 -1.17 -18.71 11.81
C HIS A 236 -0.61 -18.28 13.17
N VAL A 237 -1.00 -17.10 13.67
CA VAL A 237 -0.45 -16.52 14.91
C VAL A 237 -0.93 -17.27 16.16
N LYS A 238 -2.20 -17.65 16.21
CA LYS A 238 -2.82 -18.30 17.39
C LYS A 238 -2.84 -19.83 17.32
N GLY A 239 -2.37 -20.42 16.22
CA GLY A 239 -2.45 -21.87 15.99
C GLY A 239 -3.90 -22.36 15.93
N LEU A 240 -4.80 -21.58 15.31
CA LEU A 240 -6.20 -21.97 15.11
C LEU A 240 -6.35 -22.83 13.85
N SER A 241 -7.55 -23.39 13.65
CA SER A 241 -7.89 -24.02 12.38
C SER A 241 -7.83 -22.99 11.25
N MET A 242 -7.16 -23.34 10.16
CA MET A 242 -7.13 -22.52 8.96
C MET A 242 -8.57 -22.42 8.36
N PRO A 243 -9.05 -21.23 8.02
CA PRO A 243 -10.33 -21.08 7.32
C PRO A 243 -10.26 -21.66 5.91
N GLU A 244 -11.42 -21.90 5.30
CA GLU A 244 -11.50 -22.16 3.86
C GLU A 244 -11.18 -20.88 3.11
N VAL A 245 -10.30 -20.97 2.11
CA VAL A 245 -9.89 -19.82 1.29
C VAL A 245 -10.07 -20.13 -0.19
N ALA A 246 -10.44 -19.11 -0.97
CA ALA A 246 -10.53 -19.22 -2.42
C ALA A 246 -9.16 -19.59 -3.02
N GLN A 247 -9.16 -20.21 -4.21
CA GLN A 247 -7.95 -20.71 -4.86
C GLN A 247 -6.84 -19.65 -4.96
N ASP A 248 -7.20 -18.43 -5.36
CA ASP A 248 -6.24 -17.33 -5.52
C ASP A 248 -5.63 -16.84 -4.19
N LEU A 249 -6.25 -17.17 -3.06
CA LEU A 249 -5.80 -16.83 -1.70
C LEU A 249 -5.17 -18.03 -0.96
N GLN A 250 -5.16 -19.22 -1.56
CA GLN A 250 -4.52 -20.42 -0.97
C GLN A 250 -3.05 -20.23 -0.58
N PRO A 251 -2.22 -19.45 -1.31
CA PRO A 251 -0.85 -19.20 -0.87
C PRO A 251 -0.76 -18.62 0.55
N LEU A 252 -1.70 -17.76 0.95
CA LEU A 252 -1.73 -17.14 2.29
C LEU A 252 -1.97 -18.17 3.40
N ALA A 253 -2.82 -19.16 3.13
CA ALA A 253 -3.11 -20.23 4.09
C ALA A 253 -1.90 -21.15 4.33
N ASN A 254 -1.03 -21.28 3.33
CA ASN A 254 0.13 -22.17 3.38
C ASN A 254 1.42 -21.47 3.84
N ASP A 255 1.47 -20.14 3.78
CA ASP A 255 2.65 -19.36 4.11
C ASP A 255 2.32 -18.23 5.10
N ARG A 256 2.73 -18.43 6.35
CA ARG A 256 2.54 -17.45 7.44
C ARG A 256 3.22 -16.12 7.17
N LYS A 257 4.34 -16.11 6.46
CA LYS A 257 5.11 -14.90 6.15
C LYS A 257 4.41 -14.11 5.04
N LEU A 258 3.91 -14.81 4.02
CA LEU A 258 3.08 -14.18 3.00
C LEU A 258 1.80 -13.57 3.59
N ALA A 259 1.14 -14.27 4.52
CA ALA A 259 -0.01 -13.71 5.24
C ALA A 259 0.36 -12.45 6.06
N LEU A 260 1.53 -12.43 6.70
CA LEU A 260 2.04 -11.23 7.36
C LEU A 260 2.28 -10.09 6.37
N MET A 261 2.96 -10.34 5.24
CA MET A 261 3.20 -9.33 4.21
C MET A 261 1.89 -8.75 3.66
N ALA A 262 0.88 -9.59 3.45
CA ALA A 262 -0.46 -9.17 3.04
C ALA A 262 -1.14 -8.28 4.11
N CYS A 263 -0.98 -8.60 5.40
CA CYS A 263 -1.45 -7.71 6.47
C CYS A 263 -0.74 -6.36 6.43
N LEU A 264 0.58 -6.34 6.28
CA LEU A 264 1.34 -5.08 6.20
C LEU A 264 0.90 -4.24 5.00
N LEU A 265 0.64 -4.86 3.84
CA LEU A 265 0.12 -4.15 2.67
C LEU A 265 -1.27 -3.58 2.91
N GLY A 266 -2.22 -4.40 3.37
CA GLY A 266 -3.58 -3.94 3.63
C GLY A 266 -3.65 -2.84 4.69
N GLU A 267 -2.73 -2.85 5.65
CA GLU A 267 -2.60 -1.78 6.65
C GLU A 267 -1.94 -0.52 6.09
N ALA A 268 -0.94 -0.67 5.20
CA ALA A 268 -0.35 0.47 4.49
C ALA A 268 -1.37 1.18 3.61
N ASP A 269 -2.25 0.42 2.95
CA ASP A 269 -3.30 0.94 2.08
C ASP A 269 -4.35 1.79 2.83
N ILE A 270 -4.77 1.34 4.01
CA ILE A 270 -5.76 2.07 4.83
C ILE A 270 -5.16 3.10 5.78
N ALA A 271 -3.84 3.07 6.00
CA ALA A 271 -3.14 3.96 6.94
C ALA A 271 -3.35 5.45 6.66
N PRO A 272 -3.35 5.95 5.39
CA PRO A 272 -3.70 7.32 5.08
C PRO A 272 -5.04 7.75 5.72
N SER A 273 -6.04 6.87 5.73
CA SER A 273 -7.36 7.18 6.28
C SER A 273 -7.51 6.98 7.79
N THR A 274 -6.60 6.23 8.44
CA THR A 274 -6.87 5.69 9.79
C THR A 274 -5.68 5.65 10.74
N GLY A 275 -4.46 5.89 10.26
CA GLY A 275 -3.22 5.67 11.02
C GLY A 275 -2.41 6.94 11.31
N LEU A 276 -2.75 8.05 10.66
CA LEU A 276 -2.01 9.31 10.76
C LEU A 276 -2.68 10.27 11.75
N ASN A 277 -3.16 11.43 11.31
CA ASN A 277 -3.95 12.34 12.15
C ASN A 277 -5.37 12.51 11.60
N TYR A 278 -6.24 13.12 12.41
CA TYR A 278 -7.66 13.29 12.08
C TYR A 278 -7.86 14.18 10.85
N ASP A 279 -7.13 15.29 10.73
CA ASP A 279 -7.24 16.22 9.60
C ASP A 279 -6.94 15.53 8.26
N PHE A 280 -5.90 14.70 8.22
CA PHE A 280 -5.55 13.93 7.02
C PHE A 280 -6.60 12.84 6.72
N SER A 281 -7.17 12.22 7.76
CA SER A 281 -8.27 11.25 7.63
C SER A 281 -9.53 11.91 7.05
N GLN A 282 -9.83 13.16 7.42
CA GLN A 282 -10.91 13.95 6.84
C GLN A 282 -10.66 14.22 5.35
N MET A 283 -9.45 14.65 5.00
CA MET A 283 -9.06 14.87 3.60
C MET A 283 -9.19 13.58 2.78
N ALA A 284 -8.64 12.46 3.25
CA ALA A 284 -8.77 11.17 2.57
C ALA A 284 -10.24 10.78 2.36
N THR A 285 -11.08 10.97 3.38
CA THR A 285 -12.54 10.74 3.29
C THR A 285 -13.21 11.63 2.24
N ILE A 286 -12.80 12.91 2.15
CA ILE A 286 -13.29 13.83 1.11
C ILE A 286 -12.94 13.30 -0.28
N LEU A 287 -11.69 12.91 -0.50
CA LEU A 287 -11.22 12.42 -1.79
C LEU A 287 -11.92 11.11 -2.21
N VAL A 288 -12.06 10.16 -1.28
CA VAL A 288 -12.80 8.91 -1.53
C VAL A 288 -14.27 9.21 -1.88
N ALA A 289 -14.89 10.17 -1.20
CA ALA A 289 -16.27 10.58 -1.50
C ALA A 289 -16.40 11.35 -2.82
N GLN A 290 -15.35 12.02 -3.31
CA GLN A 290 -15.35 12.63 -4.64
C GLN A 290 -15.25 11.60 -5.76
N GLU A 291 -14.57 10.49 -5.51
CA GLU A 291 -14.46 9.37 -6.44
C GLU A 291 -15.72 8.49 -6.45
N SER A 292 -16.35 8.34 -5.28
CA SER A 292 -17.53 7.51 -5.11
C SER A 292 -18.83 8.25 -5.39
N SER A 293 -19.76 7.60 -6.08
CA SER A 293 -21.12 8.12 -6.30
C SER A 293 -22.07 7.91 -5.11
N VAL A 294 -21.65 7.13 -4.09
CA VAL A 294 -22.52 6.70 -2.98
C VAL A 294 -22.06 7.19 -1.62
N LEU A 295 -20.77 7.51 -1.47
CA LEU A 295 -20.22 7.97 -0.20
C LEU A 295 -20.40 9.48 -0.04
N GLN A 296 -20.59 9.91 1.20
CA GLN A 296 -20.56 11.33 1.56
C GLN A 296 -19.24 11.67 2.25
N PRO A 297 -18.70 12.88 2.03
CA PRO A 297 -17.55 13.36 2.78
C PRO A 297 -17.99 13.70 4.21
N SER A 298 -18.13 12.71 5.09
CA SER A 298 -18.71 12.88 6.42
C SER A 298 -18.04 12.04 7.48
N ALA A 299 -18.21 12.45 8.73
CA ALA A 299 -17.72 11.71 9.88
C ALA A 299 -18.38 10.33 10.02
N THR A 300 -19.64 10.19 9.60
CA THR A 300 -20.32 8.90 9.53
C THR A 300 -19.64 7.94 8.55
N THR A 301 -19.17 8.44 7.41
CA THR A 301 -18.40 7.62 6.44
C THR A 301 -17.09 7.14 7.05
N LEU A 302 -16.31 8.05 7.66
CA LEU A 302 -15.03 7.70 8.29
C LEU A 302 -15.22 6.72 9.46
N TYR A 303 -16.12 7.02 10.39
CA TYR A 303 -16.40 6.14 11.52
C TYR A 303 -16.93 4.77 11.07
N GLY A 304 -17.80 4.75 10.06
CA GLY A 304 -18.28 3.52 9.44
C GLY A 304 -17.15 2.69 8.82
N PHE A 305 -16.22 3.33 8.12
CA PHE A 305 -15.03 2.69 7.56
C PHE A 305 -14.16 2.06 8.65
N MET A 306 -13.84 2.79 9.72
CA MET A 306 -13.05 2.27 10.84
C MET A 306 -13.74 1.09 11.55
N ARG A 307 -15.05 1.16 11.71
CA ARG A 307 -15.82 0.11 12.39
C ARG A 307 -16.04 -1.13 11.54
N HIS A 308 -16.34 -0.98 10.25
CA HIS A 308 -16.81 -2.08 9.41
C HIS A 308 -15.76 -2.63 8.46
N ILE A 309 -14.85 -1.78 7.97
CA ILE A 309 -13.74 -2.19 7.10
C ILE A 309 -12.52 -2.51 7.95
N CYS A 310 -12.13 -1.59 8.85
CA CYS A 310 -10.98 -1.82 9.71
C CYS A 310 -11.30 -2.73 10.90
N GLN A 311 -12.59 -3.01 11.17
CA GLN A 311 -13.08 -3.79 12.33
C GLN A 311 -12.50 -3.31 13.67
N GLY A 312 -12.24 -2.01 13.80
CA GLY A 312 -11.80 -1.37 15.03
C GLY A 312 -10.35 -1.64 15.46
N GLN A 313 -9.51 -2.30 14.64
CA GLN A 313 -8.11 -2.56 15.01
C GLN A 313 -7.20 -2.87 13.82
N TYR A 314 -5.90 -2.67 14.05
CA TYR A 314 -4.82 -3.21 13.22
C TYR A 314 -4.48 -4.66 13.59
N MET A 315 -4.09 -5.39 12.56
CA MET A 315 -3.76 -6.80 12.55
C MET A 315 -2.32 -7.10 12.92
N SER A 316 -1.35 -6.44 12.27
CA SER A 316 0.05 -6.70 12.51
C SER A 316 0.51 -6.02 13.80
N ASP A 317 1.52 -6.61 14.46
CA ASP A 317 2.13 -5.99 15.63
C ASP A 317 2.79 -4.65 15.26
N ALA A 318 3.39 -4.55 14.08
CA ALA A 318 4.01 -3.32 13.59
C ALA A 318 3.00 -2.17 13.46
N ALA A 319 1.85 -2.41 12.82
CA ALA A 319 0.81 -1.40 12.69
C ALA A 319 0.16 -1.05 14.03
N ARG A 320 -0.03 -2.03 14.93
CA ARG A 320 -0.53 -1.75 16.29
C ARG A 320 0.40 -0.84 17.07
N VAL A 321 1.71 -1.13 17.07
CA VAL A 321 2.71 -0.30 17.76
C VAL A 321 2.76 1.10 17.16
N LEU A 322 2.65 1.22 15.84
CA LEU A 322 2.82 2.49 15.15
C LEU A 322 1.58 3.38 15.17
N MET A 323 0.38 2.80 15.03
CA MET A 323 -0.82 3.53 14.62
C MET A 323 -2.02 3.35 15.56
N ALA A 324 -1.98 2.46 16.56
CA ALA A 324 -3.18 2.18 17.39
C ALA A 324 -3.66 3.39 18.22
N GLU A 325 -2.74 4.22 18.72
CA GLU A 325 -3.10 5.44 19.45
C GLU A 325 -3.82 6.44 18.53
N ASN A 326 -3.26 6.69 17.34
CA ASN A 326 -3.88 7.54 16.33
C ASN A 326 -5.24 7.01 15.89
N PHE A 327 -5.35 5.70 15.61
CA PHE A 327 -6.61 5.06 15.25
C PHE A 327 -7.68 5.27 16.33
N THR A 328 -7.32 5.11 17.60
CA THR A 328 -8.24 5.34 18.72
C THR A 328 -8.70 6.81 18.76
N SER A 329 -7.75 7.74 18.62
CA SER A 329 -8.05 9.19 18.61
C SER A 329 -8.97 9.57 17.44
N ILE A 330 -8.63 9.16 16.22
CA ILE A 330 -9.41 9.39 14.99
C ILE A 330 -10.81 8.79 15.14
N SER A 331 -10.93 7.56 15.66
CA SER A 331 -12.23 6.90 15.85
C SER A 331 -13.12 7.65 16.82
N LEU A 332 -12.58 8.16 17.94
CA LEU A 332 -13.33 8.94 18.92
C LEU A 332 -13.80 10.27 18.34
N MET A 333 -12.92 10.96 17.60
CA MET A 333 -13.27 12.22 16.95
C MET A 333 -14.32 12.03 15.86
N ALA A 334 -14.18 10.98 15.03
CA ALA A 334 -15.15 10.64 13.99
C ALA A 334 -16.51 10.21 14.58
N GLU A 335 -16.53 9.48 15.70
CA GLU A 335 -17.75 9.11 16.40
C GLU A 335 -18.49 10.36 16.90
N GLN A 336 -17.79 11.25 17.61
CA GLN A 336 -18.37 12.50 18.11
C GLN A 336 -18.91 13.38 16.96
N ASP A 337 -18.10 13.62 15.93
CA ASP A 337 -18.52 14.39 14.75
C ASP A 337 -19.67 13.70 14.00
N SER A 338 -19.76 12.36 14.03
CA SER A 338 -20.87 11.60 13.42
C SER A 338 -22.17 11.78 14.19
N GLU A 339 -22.14 11.84 15.52
CA GLU A 339 -23.33 12.17 16.34
C GLU A 339 -23.88 13.57 16.02
N GLU A 340 -22.98 14.48 15.64
CA GLU A 340 -23.30 15.84 15.22
C GLU A 340 -23.68 15.94 13.73
N ASN A 341 -23.69 14.83 12.98
CA ASN A 341 -23.91 14.76 11.52
C ASN A 341 -22.97 15.69 10.72
N ARG A 342 -21.72 15.80 11.15
CA ARG A 342 -20.74 16.70 10.53
C ARG A 342 -20.34 16.21 9.13
N LEU A 343 -20.44 17.12 8.17
CA LEU A 343 -19.84 16.98 6.85
C LEU A 343 -18.43 17.59 6.87
N TYR A 344 -17.51 16.94 6.17
CA TYR A 344 -16.18 17.45 5.88
C TYR A 344 -16.25 18.33 4.63
N ALA A 345 -15.47 19.41 4.61
CA ALA A 345 -15.56 20.48 3.62
C ALA A 345 -14.19 20.79 3.02
#